data_AF-A0A2T2SWY0-F1
#
_entry.id   AF-A0A2T2SWY0-F1
#
_cell.length_a   1.000
_cell.length_b   1.000
_cell.length_c   1.000
_cell.angle_alpha   90.00
_cell.angle_beta   90.00
_cell.angle_gamma   90.00
#
_symmetry.space_group_name_H-M   'P 1'
#
loop_
_entity.id
_entity.type
_entity.pdbx_description
1 polymer ?
#
loop_
_entity_poly.entity_id
_entity_poly.type
_entity_poly.pdbx_seq_one_letter_code
_entity_poly.pdbx_strand_id
1 'polypeptide(L)'
;MRRHASNLSSQSRPPAMYALFERLRNWWQSRRTRQITEEAVRERVRRGAEYLDESDPGWHRRLDPDTLELGSGDRCVLGQLHGEFRLGLGRSGMLSLSSAPRASLSPVAHGFKCVEGVSETWQARDYELLTQAWRAAVRARWAEDTMGDGEPALKGAEESAPAEPVPA
;
A
#
# COMPACT_ATOMS: atom_id res chain seq x y z
N MET A 1 35.51 -43.67 54.47
CA MET A 1 35.54 -43.83 53.00
C MET A 1 35.01 -42.56 52.35
N ARG A 2 35.34 -42.35 51.07
CA ARG A 2 35.66 -41.07 50.43
C ARG A 2 34.48 -40.15 50.09
N ARG A 3 34.82 -38.86 49.96
CA ARG A 3 34.06 -37.68 49.51
C ARG A 3 33.56 -37.80 48.06
N HIS A 4 32.56 -36.98 47.71
CA HIS A 4 32.45 -36.08 46.52
C HIS A 4 30.96 -35.88 46.18
N ALA A 5 30.47 -34.79 45.60
CA ALA A 5 30.80 -33.37 45.52
C ALA A 5 29.64 -32.77 44.70
N SER A 6 29.30 -31.52 44.99
CA SER A 6 28.31 -30.68 44.32
C SER A 6 28.35 -30.79 42.80
N ASN A 7 27.19 -30.78 42.13
CA ASN A 7 27.15 -30.40 40.72
C ASN A 7 26.30 -29.14 40.55
N LEU A 8 27.02 -28.04 40.35
CA LEU A 8 26.50 -26.70 40.13
C LEU A 8 25.87 -26.60 38.74
N SER A 9 24.81 -25.79 38.68
CA SER A 9 24.30 -25.01 37.55
C SER A 9 25.16 -25.03 36.28
N SER A 10 24.63 -25.62 35.22
CA SER A 10 25.05 -25.31 33.85
C SER A 10 23.97 -24.42 33.21
N GLN A 11 23.97 -23.12 33.56
CA GLN A 11 23.32 -22.10 32.75
C GLN A 11 24.29 -21.72 31.64
N SER A 12 24.14 -22.33 30.47
CA SER A 12 24.87 -21.97 29.26
C SER A 12 24.46 -20.56 28.83
N ARG A 13 25.30 -19.56 29.12
CA ARG A 13 25.19 -18.23 28.53
C ARG A 13 25.49 -18.33 27.03
N PRO A 14 24.63 -17.78 26.13
CA PRO A 14 24.95 -17.78 24.71
C PRO A 14 26.23 -16.96 24.46
N PRO A 15 27.06 -17.34 23.49
CA PRO A 15 28.31 -16.65 23.20
C PRO A 15 28.05 -15.18 22.82
N ALA A 16 28.92 -14.27 23.26
CA ALA A 16 28.74 -12.81 23.16
C ALA A 16 28.43 -12.27 21.76
N MET A 17 28.85 -12.98 20.69
CA MET A 17 28.48 -12.63 19.31
C MET A 17 26.98 -12.80 19.04
N TYR A 18 26.33 -13.85 19.55
CA TYR A 18 24.88 -14.05 19.37
C TYR A 18 24.06 -12.96 20.06
N ALA A 19 24.46 -12.52 21.25
CA ALA A 19 23.79 -11.43 21.96
C ALA A 19 23.92 -10.08 21.22
N LEU A 20 25.03 -9.85 20.50
CA LEU A 20 25.22 -8.66 19.66
C LEU A 20 24.37 -8.74 18.38
N PHE A 21 24.34 -9.89 17.71
CA PHE A 21 23.48 -10.15 16.56
C PHE A 21 21.98 -10.07 16.92
N GLU A 22 21.58 -10.56 18.09
CA GLU A 22 20.21 -10.44 18.57
C GLU A 22 19.84 -9.00 18.93
N ARG A 23 20.75 -8.22 19.53
CA ARG A 23 20.53 -6.79 19.77
C ARG A 23 20.41 -6.00 18.47
N LEU A 24 21.25 -6.30 17.48
CA LEU A 24 21.15 -5.72 16.13
C LEU A 24 19.84 -6.11 15.44
N ARG A 25 19.45 -7.39 15.51
CA ARG A 25 18.18 -7.90 14.96
C ARG A 25 16.98 -7.25 15.65
N ASN A 26 16.98 -7.13 16.97
CA ASN A 26 15.90 -6.52 17.73
C ASN A 26 15.81 -5.00 17.48
N TRP A 27 16.95 -4.31 17.33
CA TRP A 27 16.99 -2.90 16.96
C TRP A 27 16.49 -2.68 15.52
N TRP A 28 16.89 -3.55 14.59
CA TRP A 28 16.39 -3.54 13.21
C TRP A 28 14.89 -3.84 13.14
N GLN A 29 14.40 -4.81 13.91
CA GLN A 29 12.97 -5.13 14.01
C GLN A 29 12.17 -3.97 14.64
N SER A 30 12.69 -3.34 15.70
CA SER A 30 12.06 -2.17 16.32
C SER A 30 11.97 -0.97 15.36
N ARG A 31 12.93 -0.81 14.45
CA ARG A 31 12.86 0.22 13.40
C ARG A 31 11.84 -0.12 12.32
N ARG A 32 11.70 -1.40 11.96
CA ARG A 32 10.73 -1.85 10.95
C ARG A 32 9.29 -1.81 11.45
N THR A 33 9.04 -2.15 12.71
CA THR A 33 7.69 -2.05 13.30
C THR A 33 7.19 -0.60 13.38
N ARG A 34 8.09 0.40 13.46
CA ARG A 34 7.71 1.82 13.32
C ARG A 34 7.15 2.20 11.95
N GLN A 35 7.34 1.38 10.91
CA GLN A 35 6.72 1.58 9.60
C GLN A 35 5.31 0.97 9.51
N ILE A 36 4.89 0.23 10.54
CA ILE A 36 3.59 -0.44 10.65
C ILE A 36 2.73 0.39 11.62
N THR A 37 2.52 1.65 11.25
CA THR A 37 1.56 2.55 11.89
C THR A 37 0.58 3.05 10.83
N GLU A 38 -0.60 3.49 11.25
CA GLU A 38 -1.64 4.00 10.34
C GLU A 38 -1.13 5.15 9.47
N GLU A 39 -0.34 6.06 10.02
CA GLU A 39 0.26 7.19 9.28
C GLU A 39 1.26 6.70 8.24
N ALA A 40 2.18 5.80 8.63
CA ALA A 40 3.21 5.29 7.74
C ALA A 40 2.60 4.45 6.61
N VAL A 41 1.56 3.68 6.91
CA VAL A 41 0.79 2.90 5.92
C VAL A 41 0.07 3.84 4.96
N ARG A 42 -0.67 4.85 5.46
CA ARG A 42 -1.38 5.82 4.62
C ARG A 42 -0.45 6.52 3.65
N GLU A 43 0.73 6.92 4.13
CA GLU A 43 1.73 7.59 3.30
C GLU A 43 2.33 6.65 2.23
N ARG A 44 2.52 5.36 2.54
CA ARG A 44 2.93 4.36 1.54
C ARG A 44 1.85 4.16 0.48
N VAL A 45 0.59 4.02 0.89
CA VAL A 45 -0.55 3.88 -0.03
C VAL A 45 -0.73 5.13 -0.89
N ARG A 46 -0.56 6.33 -0.33
CA ARG A 46 -0.61 7.59 -1.08
C ARG A 46 0.38 7.55 -2.24
N ARG A 47 1.65 7.20 -1.98
CA ARG A 47 2.68 7.08 -3.02
C ARG A 47 2.33 6.01 -4.07
N GLY A 48 1.80 4.87 -3.64
CA GLY A 48 1.36 3.82 -4.55
C GLY A 48 0.21 4.26 -5.45
N ALA A 49 -0.75 4.99 -4.89
CA ALA A 49 -1.90 5.50 -5.60
C ALA A 49 -1.50 6.61 -6.59
N GLU A 50 -0.64 7.55 -6.18
CA GLU A 50 -0.06 8.57 -7.07
C GLU A 50 0.70 7.94 -8.24
N TYR A 51 1.48 6.90 -7.97
CA TYR A 51 2.15 6.15 -9.02
C TYR A 51 1.15 5.51 -10.01
N LEU A 52 0.02 4.97 -9.55
CA LEU A 52 -1.01 4.42 -10.43
C LEU A 52 -1.79 5.52 -11.17
N ASP A 53 -2.01 6.68 -10.56
CA ASP A 53 -2.64 7.82 -11.24
C ASP A 53 -1.81 8.25 -12.47
N GLU A 54 -0.48 8.21 -12.36
CA GLU A 54 0.44 8.52 -13.47
C GLU A 54 0.58 7.37 -14.47
N SER A 55 0.74 6.13 -13.99
CA SER A 55 1.12 4.99 -14.83
C SER A 55 -0.06 4.24 -15.43
N ASP A 56 -1.24 4.29 -14.80
CA ASP A 56 -2.45 3.58 -15.23
C ASP A 56 -3.73 4.39 -14.92
N PRO A 57 -3.95 5.54 -15.60
CA PRO A 57 -5.07 6.44 -15.32
C PRO A 57 -6.43 5.71 -15.34
N GLY A 58 -7.27 5.98 -14.34
CA GLY A 58 -8.57 5.30 -14.20
C GLY A 58 -8.50 3.91 -13.56
N TRP A 59 -7.34 3.49 -13.02
CA TRP A 59 -7.18 2.25 -12.25
C TRP A 59 -8.24 2.08 -11.15
N HIS A 60 -8.62 3.16 -10.48
CA HIS A 60 -9.57 3.14 -9.38
C HIS A 60 -10.96 2.64 -9.79
N ARG A 61 -11.36 2.84 -11.05
CA ARG A 61 -12.65 2.36 -11.59
C ARG A 61 -12.67 0.85 -11.86
N ARG A 62 -11.50 0.22 -11.95
CA ARG A 62 -11.34 -1.22 -12.20
C ARG A 62 -11.13 -2.03 -10.93
N LEU A 63 -10.94 -1.37 -9.80
CA LEU A 63 -10.83 -2.02 -8.50
C LEU A 63 -12.19 -2.09 -7.83
N ASP A 64 -12.41 -3.17 -7.09
CA ASP A 64 -13.53 -3.31 -6.18
C ASP A 64 -13.02 -3.19 -4.73
N PRO A 65 -13.28 -2.06 -4.04
CA PRO A 65 -12.81 -1.83 -2.68
C PRO A 65 -13.44 -2.78 -1.66
N ASP A 66 -14.60 -3.39 -1.94
CA ASP A 66 -15.26 -4.24 -0.95
C ASP A 66 -14.62 -5.63 -0.89
N THR A 67 -14.11 -6.12 -2.03
CA THR A 67 -13.38 -7.39 -2.13
C THR A 67 -11.87 -7.25 -1.98
N LEU A 68 -11.33 -6.02 -2.00
CA LEU A 68 -9.89 -5.74 -1.96
C LEU A 68 -9.24 -6.23 -0.66
N GLU A 69 -8.18 -7.03 -0.78
CA GLU A 69 -7.40 -7.58 0.34
C GLU A 69 -5.92 -7.76 -0.06
N LEU A 70 -5.02 -6.98 0.54
CA LEU A 70 -3.60 -6.94 0.14
C LEU A 70 -2.83 -8.22 0.52
N GLY A 71 -3.33 -9.01 1.48
CA GLY A 71 -2.77 -10.31 1.82
C GLY A 71 -3.08 -11.42 0.81
N SER A 72 -4.01 -11.18 -0.13
CA SER A 72 -4.43 -12.13 -1.17
C SER A 72 -3.71 -11.87 -2.49
N GLY A 73 -3.27 -12.92 -3.19
CA GLY A 73 -2.53 -12.77 -4.46
C GLY A 73 -3.36 -12.23 -5.64
N ASP A 74 -4.66 -12.49 -5.63
CA ASP A 74 -5.65 -12.17 -6.66
C ASP A 74 -6.56 -10.97 -6.29
N ARG A 75 -6.90 -10.84 -5.00
CA ARG A 75 -7.73 -9.75 -4.46
C ARG A 75 -6.93 -8.51 -4.04
N CYS A 76 -5.61 -8.51 -4.16
CA CYS A 76 -4.81 -7.30 -3.96
C CYS A 76 -4.94 -6.34 -5.16
N VAL A 77 -4.45 -5.10 -5.01
CA VAL A 77 -4.52 -4.05 -6.04
C VAL A 77 -3.98 -4.54 -7.40
N LEU A 78 -2.77 -5.08 -7.43
CA LEU A 78 -2.15 -5.56 -8.67
C LEU A 78 -2.83 -6.84 -9.21
N GLY A 79 -3.40 -7.66 -8.32
CA GLY A 79 -4.16 -8.85 -8.69
C GLY A 79 -5.46 -8.50 -9.39
N GLN A 80 -6.24 -7.55 -8.85
CA GLN A 80 -7.48 -7.11 -9.47
C GLN A 80 -7.23 -6.35 -10.80
N LEU A 81 -6.17 -5.52 -10.87
CA LEU A 81 -5.87 -4.77 -12.10
C LEU A 81 -5.32 -5.63 -13.25
N HIS A 82 -4.61 -6.71 -12.93
CA HIS A 82 -3.82 -7.45 -13.93
C HIS A 82 -4.06 -8.97 -13.92
N GLY A 83 -5.00 -9.47 -13.13
CA GLY A 83 -5.37 -10.88 -13.01
C GLY A 83 -4.53 -11.67 -11.99
N GLU A 84 -3.24 -11.37 -11.84
CA GLU A 84 -2.36 -11.98 -10.83
C GLU A 84 -1.25 -11.01 -10.39
N PHE A 85 -0.91 -10.98 -9.08
CA PHE A 85 0.14 -10.13 -8.50
C PHE A 85 1.48 -10.19 -9.25
N ARG A 86 1.92 -11.38 -9.68
CA ARG A 86 3.20 -11.56 -10.39
C ARG A 86 3.16 -11.01 -11.82
N LEU A 87 2.01 -11.12 -12.48
CA LEU A 87 1.79 -10.55 -13.81
C LEU A 87 1.71 -9.01 -13.73
N GLY A 88 1.06 -8.50 -12.69
CA GLY A 88 0.95 -7.07 -12.40
C GLY A 88 2.29 -6.40 -12.10
N LEU A 89 3.17 -7.04 -11.31
CA LEU A 89 4.54 -6.55 -11.06
C LEU A 89 5.42 -6.49 -12.32
N GLY A 90 5.24 -7.45 -13.24
CA GLY A 90 5.95 -7.46 -14.52
C GLY A 90 5.45 -6.37 -15.48
N ARG A 91 4.13 -6.12 -15.51
CA ARG A 91 3.49 -5.15 -16.40
C ARG A 91 3.62 -3.69 -15.94
N SER A 92 3.67 -3.44 -14.63
CA SER A 92 3.93 -2.10 -14.06
C SER A 92 5.40 -1.67 -14.16
N GLY A 93 6.32 -2.58 -14.53
CA GLY A 93 7.75 -2.27 -14.59
C GLY A 93 8.45 -2.21 -13.24
N MET A 94 7.78 -2.63 -12.15
CA MET A 94 8.42 -2.77 -10.83
C MET A 94 9.49 -3.89 -10.79
N LEU A 95 9.42 -4.84 -11.73
CA LEU A 95 10.47 -5.83 -11.98
C LEU A 95 10.96 -5.69 -13.43
N SER A 96 11.76 -4.67 -13.72
CA SER A 96 12.57 -4.68 -14.95
C SER A 96 13.75 -5.63 -14.78
N LEU A 97 13.72 -6.77 -15.47
CA LEU A 97 14.89 -7.64 -15.69
C LEU A 97 15.81 -7.14 -16.82
N SER A 98 15.55 -5.94 -17.35
CA SER A 98 16.38 -5.30 -18.37
C SER A 98 17.29 -4.27 -17.71
N SER A 99 18.58 -4.31 -18.05
CA SER A 99 19.70 -3.54 -17.47
C SER A 99 19.65 -2.01 -17.67
N ALA A 100 18.47 -1.42 -17.89
CA ALA A 100 18.24 0.01 -17.91
C ALA A 100 17.55 0.43 -16.59
N PRO A 101 18.15 1.32 -15.77
CA PRO A 101 17.60 1.72 -14.50
C PRO A 101 16.44 2.71 -14.69
N ARG A 102 15.24 2.19 -14.92
CA ARG A 102 14.04 2.82 -14.35
C ARG A 102 13.91 2.22 -12.95
N ALA A 103 14.17 3.06 -11.95
CA ALA A 103 14.31 2.72 -10.53
C ALA A 103 13.46 1.51 -10.15
N SER A 104 14.07 0.45 -9.61
CA SER A 104 13.33 -0.66 -9.00
C SER A 104 12.46 -0.08 -7.88
N LEU A 105 11.20 0.21 -8.14
CA LEU A 105 10.28 0.75 -7.16
C LEU A 105 10.00 -0.34 -6.14
N SER A 106 10.25 -0.04 -4.87
CA SER A 106 9.98 -0.99 -3.79
C SER A 106 8.46 -1.14 -3.63
N PRO A 107 7.89 -2.35 -3.82
CA PRO A 107 6.46 -2.58 -3.60
C PRO A 107 6.04 -2.28 -2.15
N VAL A 108 6.95 -2.47 -1.20
CA VAL A 108 6.73 -2.13 0.21
C VAL A 108 6.63 -0.61 0.38
N ALA A 109 7.52 0.17 -0.23
CA ALA A 109 7.52 1.63 -0.10
C ALA A 109 6.28 2.30 -0.72
N HIS A 110 5.62 1.63 -1.65
CA HIS A 110 4.39 2.06 -2.33
C HIS A 110 3.13 1.36 -1.78
N GLY A 111 3.26 0.62 -0.67
CA GLY A 111 2.11 0.01 -0.01
C GLY A 111 1.46 -1.16 -0.78
N PHE A 112 2.11 -1.71 -1.81
CA PHE A 112 1.63 -2.90 -2.51
C PHE A 112 1.98 -4.21 -1.78
N LYS A 113 2.87 -4.15 -0.78
CA LYS A 113 3.31 -5.30 0.01
C LYS A 113 3.57 -4.92 1.46
N CYS A 114 3.38 -5.86 2.38
CA CYS A 114 3.74 -5.67 3.78
C CYS A 114 5.25 -5.50 3.98
N VAL A 115 5.63 -4.90 5.10
CA VAL A 115 7.03 -4.85 5.56
C VAL A 115 7.53 -6.27 5.84
N GLU A 116 8.68 -6.62 5.25
CA GLU A 116 9.32 -7.93 5.45
C GLU A 116 10.26 -7.93 6.67
N GLY A 117 10.68 -9.11 7.13
CA GLY A 117 11.66 -9.26 8.22
C GLY A 117 11.14 -8.92 9.63
N VAL A 118 9.83 -8.77 9.77
CA VAL A 118 9.09 -8.70 11.05
C VAL A 118 8.33 -10.02 11.29
N SER A 119 7.83 -10.24 12.50
CA SER A 119 7.05 -11.46 12.79
C SER A 119 5.77 -11.53 11.97
N GLU A 120 5.23 -12.74 11.78
CA GLU A 120 3.97 -12.97 11.06
C GLU A 120 2.81 -12.13 11.61
N THR A 121 2.74 -11.96 12.93
CA THR A 121 1.74 -11.09 13.58
C THR A 121 1.84 -9.63 13.14
N TRP A 122 3.06 -9.11 12.99
CA TRP A 122 3.28 -7.74 12.48
C TRP A 122 3.01 -7.64 10.98
N GLN A 123 3.30 -8.69 10.21
CA GLN A 123 2.97 -8.73 8.78
C GLN A 123 1.46 -8.74 8.57
N ALA A 124 0.72 -9.56 9.32
CA ALA A 124 -0.74 -9.60 9.30
C ALA A 124 -1.33 -8.23 9.63
N ARG A 125 -0.82 -7.59 10.70
CA ARG A 125 -1.23 -6.24 11.07
C ARG A 125 -0.96 -5.21 9.97
N ASP A 126 0.20 -5.28 9.32
CA ASP A 126 0.53 -4.37 8.21
C ASP A 126 -0.41 -4.59 7.02
N TYR A 127 -0.73 -5.83 6.67
CA TYR A 127 -1.68 -6.14 5.60
C TYR A 127 -3.10 -5.64 5.88
N GLU A 128 -3.58 -5.75 7.12
CA GLU A 128 -4.87 -5.17 7.53
C GLU A 128 -4.89 -3.66 7.31
N LEU A 129 -3.86 -2.96 7.81
CA LEU A 129 -3.75 -1.51 7.68
C LEU A 129 -3.64 -1.08 6.21
N LEU A 130 -2.81 -1.76 5.42
CA LEU A 130 -2.67 -1.50 3.99
C LEU A 130 -3.99 -1.73 3.25
N THR A 131 -4.70 -2.79 3.57
CA THR A 131 -6.01 -3.08 2.97
C THR A 131 -6.99 -1.95 3.25
N GLN A 132 -7.12 -1.52 4.50
CA GLN A 132 -8.01 -0.42 4.87
C GLN A 132 -7.64 0.89 4.16
N ALA A 133 -6.34 1.22 4.14
CA ALA A 133 -5.85 2.43 3.48
C ALA A 133 -6.08 2.42 1.97
N TRP A 134 -5.87 1.28 1.29
CA TRP A 134 -6.16 1.16 -0.15
C TRP A 134 -7.65 1.29 -0.46
N ARG A 135 -8.52 0.66 0.33
CA ARG A 135 -9.98 0.81 0.18
C ARG A 135 -10.40 2.27 0.30
N ALA A 136 -9.84 2.99 1.27
CA ALA A 136 -10.09 4.42 1.44
C ALA A 136 -9.59 5.23 0.23
N ALA A 137 -8.41 4.92 -0.29
CA ALA A 137 -7.83 5.61 -1.46
C ALA A 137 -8.66 5.43 -2.74
N VAL A 138 -9.22 4.23 -2.96
CA VAL A 138 -10.12 3.95 -4.09
C VAL A 138 -11.43 4.73 -3.94
N ARG A 139 -12.06 4.64 -2.76
CA ARG A 139 -13.34 5.32 -2.49
C ARG A 139 -13.22 6.85 -2.59
N ALA A 140 -12.10 7.43 -2.16
CA ALA A 140 -11.84 8.86 -2.30
C ALA A 140 -11.88 9.29 -3.78
N ARG A 141 -11.22 8.53 -4.67
CA ARG A 141 -11.22 8.82 -6.12
C ARG A 141 -12.58 8.60 -6.77
N TRP A 142 -13.36 7.62 -6.32
CA TRP A 142 -14.75 7.46 -6.77
C TRP A 142 -15.61 8.67 -6.42
N ALA A 143 -15.42 9.24 -5.22
CA ALA A 143 -16.13 10.44 -4.81
C ALA A 143 -15.70 11.65 -5.66
N GLU A 144 -14.41 11.79 -5.96
CA GLU A 144 -13.88 12.84 -6.84
C GLU A 144 -14.44 12.74 -8.26
N ASP A 145 -14.50 11.54 -8.86
CA ASP A 145 -15.13 11.31 -10.17
C ASP A 145 -16.61 11.73 -10.16
N THR A 146 -17.35 11.30 -9.14
CA THR A 146 -18.79 11.60 -9.01
C THR A 146 -19.05 13.11 -8.88
N MET A 147 -18.14 13.84 -8.24
CA MET A 147 -18.22 15.31 -8.12
C MET A 147 -17.72 16.03 -9.37
N GLY A 148 -16.76 15.46 -10.10
CA GLY A 148 -16.20 16.03 -11.34
C GLY A 148 -17.16 15.92 -12.53
N ASP A 149 -17.96 14.86 -12.60
CA ASP A 149 -19.00 14.67 -13.63
C ASP A 149 -20.26 15.53 -13.37
N GLY A 150 -20.28 16.29 -12.27
CA GLY A 150 -21.42 17.02 -11.75
C GLY A 150 -21.37 18.55 -11.84
N GLU A 151 -20.40 19.19 -12.51
CA GLU A 151 -20.54 20.62 -12.85
C GLU A 151 -21.56 20.80 -13.98
N PRO A 152 -22.77 21.35 -13.72
CA PRO A 152 -23.67 21.67 -14.81
C PRO A 152 -23.15 22.94 -15.49
N ALA A 153 -22.92 22.83 -16.80
CA ALA A 153 -22.80 23.96 -17.70
C ALA A 153 -24.07 24.82 -17.65
N LEU A 154 -24.17 25.72 -16.67
CA LEU A 154 -25.21 26.74 -16.56
C LEU A 154 -24.55 28.13 -16.69
N LYS A 155 -24.12 28.44 -17.91
CA LYS A 155 -23.95 29.81 -18.42
C LYS A 155 -24.12 29.77 -19.94
N GLY A 156 -25.36 29.62 -20.40
CA GLY A 156 -25.65 29.52 -21.82
C GLY A 156 -27.13 29.39 -22.18
N ALA A 157 -28.02 30.06 -21.48
CA ALA A 157 -29.45 30.21 -21.77
C ALA A 157 -29.95 31.27 -20.77
N GLU A 158 -30.61 32.38 -21.09
CA GLU A 158 -31.27 32.92 -22.27
C GLU A 158 -31.32 34.44 -22.03
N GLU A 159 -30.96 35.27 -23.01
CA GLU A 159 -31.62 36.57 -23.16
C GLU A 159 -31.83 36.81 -24.65
N SER A 160 -32.89 36.18 -25.15
CA SER A 160 -33.42 36.40 -26.49
C SER A 160 -34.84 36.96 -26.35
N ALA A 161 -34.94 38.27 -26.59
CA ALA A 161 -36.10 39.05 -27.03
C ALA A 161 -37.39 39.06 -26.17
N PRO A 162 -38.11 40.19 -26.22
CA PRO A 162 -39.34 40.12 -27.00
C PRO A 162 -39.41 41.17 -28.11
N ALA A 163 -39.84 40.70 -29.28
CA ALA A 163 -40.27 41.54 -30.40
C ALA A 163 -41.64 42.19 -30.11
N GLU A 164 -41.81 43.33 -30.78
CA GLU A 164 -42.81 44.40 -30.70
C GLU A 164 -44.30 44.04 -30.63
N PRO A 165 -45.14 45.08 -30.44
CA PRO A 165 -46.31 45.26 -31.30
C PRO A 165 -46.33 46.64 -31.99
N VAL A 166 -46.32 46.65 -33.32
CA VAL A 166 -46.86 47.75 -34.15
C VAL A 166 -48.35 47.49 -34.37
N PRO A 167 -49.22 48.48 -34.13
CA PRO A 167 -50.32 48.64 -35.09
C PRO A 167 -50.77 50.09 -35.37
N ALA A 168 -51.10 50.27 -36.67
CA ALA A 168 -51.97 51.23 -37.36
C ALA A 168 -51.60 52.73 -37.40
#